data_AF-A0A517SUM6-F1
#
_entry.id   AF-A0A517SUM6-F1
#
_cell.length_a   1.000
_cell.length_b   1.000
_cell.length_c   1.000
_cell.angle_alpha   90.00
_cell.angle_beta   90.00
_cell.angle_gamma   90.00
#
_symmetry.space_group_name_H-M   'P 1'
#
loop_
_entity.id
_entity.type
_entity.pdbx_description
1 polymer ?
#
loop_
_entity_poly.entity_id
_entity_poly.type
_entity_poly.pdbx_seq_one_letter_code
_entity_poly.pdbx_strand_id
1 'polypeptide(L)'
;MQRDNDFVDQNNPYAAPVTQSTAWESQPTDDISNEELRPFVTMWLSPRRTVRHIISVNPELHVLLLICLGGIGGALDRFSTQNAGDDLPMTAILGSAVIFGPLGALFGLWIGSHLIRITGVWMGGIGDRVHIKTAMAWASVPTFFGMLFWIPQIVLLGPDMFTTEMPRVAANPILALPLLVMGIAEVILAIWAFILLCNAIAEVQGFRSAWRGFLNLLAAGLLVAIPVIGIAVLLMGLVAAT
;
A
#
# COMPACT_ATOMS: atom_id res chain seq x y z
N MET A 1 23.60 -43.05 5.36
CA MET A 1 24.99 -42.57 5.59
C MET A 1 24.99 -41.78 6.88
N GLN A 2 25.31 -42.46 7.97
CA GLN A 2 25.39 -41.90 9.33
C GLN A 2 26.80 -41.32 9.44
N ARG A 3 26.94 -40.01 9.67
CA ARG A 3 28.25 -39.38 9.88
C ARG A 3 28.61 -39.53 11.35
N ASP A 4 29.68 -40.27 11.60
CA ASP A 4 30.32 -40.44 12.91
C ASP A 4 30.76 -39.06 13.45
N ASN A 5 30.21 -38.66 14.59
CA ASN A 5 30.57 -37.43 15.32
C ASN A 5 31.54 -37.71 16.48
N ASP A 6 32.23 -38.86 16.48
CA ASP A 6 32.94 -39.37 17.66
C ASP A 6 34.41 -38.89 17.80
N PHE A 7 34.80 -37.79 17.15
CA PHE A 7 36.17 -37.26 17.21
C PHE A 7 36.24 -35.85 17.82
N VAL A 8 35.61 -35.63 18.97
CA VAL A 8 35.97 -34.52 19.85
C VAL A 8 36.86 -35.09 20.96
N ASP A 9 38.18 -34.93 20.79
CA ASP A 9 39.17 -35.22 21.83
C ASP A 9 38.96 -34.25 23.01
N GLN A 10 38.32 -34.75 24.07
CA GLN A 10 37.95 -33.96 25.26
C GLN A 10 39.17 -33.48 26.06
N ASN A 11 40.38 -33.97 25.74
CA ASN A 11 41.61 -33.65 26.48
C ASN A 11 42.56 -32.73 25.71
N ASN A 12 42.14 -32.11 24.58
CA ASN A 12 42.98 -31.18 23.85
C ASN A 12 43.06 -29.80 24.56
N PRO A 13 44.22 -29.40 25.12
CA PRO A 13 44.37 -28.12 25.83
C PRO A 13 44.32 -26.89 24.89
N TYR A 14 44.30 -27.09 23.57
CA TYR A 14 44.15 -26.06 22.54
C TYR A 14 42.81 -26.14 21.81
N ALA A 15 41.84 -26.94 22.29
CA ALA A 15 40.49 -26.95 21.74
C ALA A 15 39.88 -25.53 21.86
N ALA A 16 39.33 -25.03 20.75
CA ALA A 16 38.52 -23.82 20.81
C ALA A 16 37.37 -24.06 21.81
N PRO A 17 37.01 -23.07 22.65
CA PRO A 17 35.90 -23.23 23.57
C PRO A 17 34.68 -23.65 22.76
N VAL A 18 34.08 -24.78 23.12
CA VAL A 18 32.82 -25.23 22.54
C VAL A 18 31.79 -24.18 22.95
N THR A 19 31.62 -23.16 22.12
CA THR A 19 30.46 -22.30 22.20
C THR A 19 29.30 -23.22 21.87
N GLN A 20 28.58 -23.68 22.90
CA GLN A 20 27.17 -23.98 22.73
C GLN A 20 26.58 -22.70 22.15
N SER A 21 26.43 -22.68 20.82
CA SER A 21 25.81 -21.59 20.09
C SER A 21 24.32 -21.64 20.44
N THR A 22 23.98 -21.16 21.62
CA THR A 22 22.62 -20.84 22.04
C THR A 22 22.11 -19.57 21.36
N ALA A 23 22.87 -19.02 20.40
CA ALA A 23 22.52 -17.81 19.65
C ALA A 23 21.45 -18.03 18.56
N TRP A 24 20.96 -19.26 18.37
CA TRP A 24 19.81 -19.57 17.50
C TRP A 24 18.80 -20.53 18.14
N GLU A 25 18.98 -20.89 19.42
CA GLU A 25 17.89 -21.45 20.19
C GLU A 25 17.02 -20.28 20.65
N SER A 26 16.24 -19.75 19.71
CA SER A 26 15.07 -18.96 20.07
C SER A 26 14.22 -19.86 20.95
N GLN A 27 14.38 -19.71 22.27
CA GLN A 27 13.35 -20.16 23.19
C GLN A 27 12.04 -19.64 22.59
N PRO A 28 11.04 -20.50 22.31
CA PRO A 28 9.71 -19.99 22.13
C PRO A 28 9.44 -19.27 23.44
N THR A 29 9.50 -17.95 23.43
CA THR A 29 8.95 -17.18 24.54
C THR A 29 7.47 -17.53 24.51
N ASP A 30 7.11 -18.50 25.33
CA ASP A 30 5.77 -18.97 25.66
C ASP A 30 4.97 -17.85 26.35
N ASP A 31 4.88 -16.69 25.70
CA ASP A 31 3.91 -15.63 26.00
C ASP A 31 3.67 -14.70 24.80
N ILE A 32 3.51 -15.28 23.61
CA ILE A 32 2.48 -14.73 22.71
C ILE A 32 1.23 -15.54 23.05
N SER A 33 0.60 -15.19 24.17
CA SER A 33 -0.81 -15.49 24.33
C SER A 33 -1.51 -15.21 23.01
N ASN A 34 -2.46 -16.07 22.63
CA ASN A 34 -3.36 -15.91 21.51
C ASN A 34 -4.18 -14.61 21.64
N GLU A 35 -3.56 -13.42 21.70
CA GLU A 35 -4.20 -12.18 21.32
C GLU A 35 -4.54 -12.38 19.85
N GLU A 36 -5.82 -12.70 19.63
CA GLU A 36 -6.45 -12.74 18.33
C GLU A 36 -6.22 -11.38 17.65
N LEU A 37 -5.12 -11.28 16.89
CA LEU A 37 -4.71 -10.07 16.23
C LEU A 37 -5.84 -9.65 15.30
N ARG A 38 -6.50 -8.53 15.62
CA ARG A 38 -7.57 -7.94 14.81
C ARG A 38 -6.93 -7.07 13.72
N PRO A 39 -6.65 -7.59 12.51
CA PRO A 39 -5.68 -6.96 11.63
C PRO A 39 -6.15 -5.60 11.13
N PHE A 40 -7.47 -5.42 10.97
CA PHE A 40 -8.10 -4.16 10.62
C PHE A 40 -7.87 -3.03 11.65
N VAL A 41 -7.68 -3.36 12.93
CA VAL A 41 -7.41 -2.39 13.98
C VAL A 41 -5.92 -2.22 14.16
N THR A 42 -5.18 -3.33 14.26
CA THR A 42 -3.74 -3.30 14.54
C THR A 42 -2.94 -2.72 13.38
N MET A 43 -3.46 -2.76 12.15
CA MET A 43 -2.78 -2.15 11.00
C MET A 43 -2.58 -0.64 11.17
N TRP A 44 -3.51 0.05 11.84
CA TRP A 44 -3.43 1.49 12.07
C TRP A 44 -2.28 1.87 12.98
N LEU A 45 -1.95 1.05 13.97
CA LEU A 45 -1.03 1.42 15.05
C LEU A 45 0.27 0.62 15.02
N SER A 46 0.25 -0.56 14.42
CA SER A 46 1.36 -1.51 14.41
C SER A 46 1.47 -2.21 13.05
N PRO A 47 1.72 -1.45 11.95
CA PRO A 47 1.70 -1.98 10.60
C PRO A 47 2.74 -3.10 10.38
N ARG A 48 3.93 -2.96 10.96
CA ARG A 48 4.99 -3.99 10.86
C ARG A 48 4.59 -5.31 11.51
N ARG A 49 4.10 -5.26 12.76
CA ARG A 49 3.61 -6.44 13.49
C ARG A 49 2.45 -7.10 12.75
N THR A 50 1.53 -6.28 12.26
CA THR A 50 0.31 -6.74 11.56
C THR A 50 0.65 -7.46 10.26
N VAL A 51 1.47 -6.85 9.40
CA VAL A 51 1.85 -7.46 8.12
C VAL A 51 2.70 -8.72 8.33
N ARG A 52 3.63 -8.72 9.30
CA ARG A 52 4.39 -9.93 9.67
C ARG A 52 3.46 -11.07 10.07
N HIS A 53 2.47 -10.79 10.91
CA HIS A 53 1.49 -11.79 11.33
C HIS A 53 0.65 -12.29 10.16
N ILE A 54 0.09 -11.40 9.34
CA ILE A 54 -0.71 -11.79 8.16
C ILE A 54 0.10 -12.71 7.24
N ILE A 55 1.36 -12.35 6.96
CA ILE A 55 2.24 -13.17 6.12
C ILE A 55 2.46 -14.57 6.72
N SER A 56 2.62 -14.67 8.04
CA SER A 56 2.81 -15.97 8.71
C SER A 56 1.57 -16.88 8.67
N VAL A 57 0.37 -16.30 8.55
CA VAL A 57 -0.90 -17.06 8.54
C VAL A 57 -1.38 -17.30 7.10
N ASN A 58 -1.63 -16.22 6.36
CA ASN A 58 -2.03 -16.24 4.96
C ASN A 58 -1.68 -14.89 4.31
N PRO A 59 -0.63 -14.80 3.49
CA PRO A 59 -0.22 -13.53 2.88
C PRO A 59 -1.23 -12.97 1.87
N GLU A 60 -2.17 -13.79 1.37
CA GLU A 60 -3.20 -13.34 0.42
C GLU A 60 -4.50 -12.93 1.11
N LEU A 61 -4.55 -13.01 2.45
CA LEU A 61 -5.72 -12.67 3.25
C LEU A 61 -6.24 -11.26 2.93
N HIS A 62 -7.47 -11.18 2.44
CA HIS A 62 -8.19 -9.96 2.06
C HIS A 62 -7.50 -9.06 1.02
N VAL A 63 -6.39 -9.48 0.40
CA VAL A 63 -5.64 -8.66 -0.55
C VAL A 63 -6.52 -8.22 -1.72
N LEU A 64 -7.25 -9.16 -2.32
CA LEU A 64 -8.17 -8.84 -3.43
C LEU A 64 -9.27 -7.87 -3.01
N LEU A 65 -9.90 -8.11 -1.86
CA LEU A 65 -10.99 -7.28 -1.36
C LEU A 65 -10.53 -5.84 -1.12
N LEU A 66 -9.43 -5.66 -0.39
CA LEU A 66 -8.89 -4.34 -0.03
C LEU A 66 -8.49 -3.54 -1.27
N ILE A 67 -7.85 -4.20 -2.23
CA ILE A 67 -7.37 -3.56 -3.47
C ILE A 67 -8.53 -3.22 -4.40
N CYS A 68 -9.53 -4.10 -4.54
CA CYS A 68 -10.70 -3.80 -5.35
C CYS A 68 -11.49 -2.62 -4.77
N LEU A 69 -11.76 -2.62 -3.46
CA LEU A 69 -12.50 -1.52 -2.83
C LEU A 69 -11.71 -0.21 -2.87
N GLY A 70 -10.43 -0.23 -2.49
CA GLY A 70 -9.56 0.94 -2.64
C GLY A 70 -9.48 1.45 -4.09
N GLY A 71 -9.56 0.55 -5.07
CA GLY A 71 -9.61 0.88 -6.49
C GLY A 71 -10.87 1.63 -6.91
N ILE A 72 -12.03 1.29 -6.33
CA ILE A 72 -13.28 2.02 -6.59
C ILE A 72 -13.18 3.43 -6.02
N GLY A 73 -12.78 3.58 -4.75
CA GLY A 73 -12.58 4.89 -4.12
C GLY A 73 -11.62 5.76 -4.93
N GLY A 74 -10.44 5.23 -5.26
CA GLY A 74 -9.47 5.95 -6.08
C GLY A 74 -9.94 6.23 -7.52
N ALA A 75 -10.90 5.50 -8.07
CA ALA A 75 -11.50 5.85 -9.36
C ALA A 75 -12.47 7.02 -9.22
N LEU A 76 -13.30 7.04 -8.17
CA LEU A 76 -14.19 8.16 -7.87
C LEU A 76 -13.40 9.46 -7.62
N ASP A 77 -12.31 9.39 -6.84
CA ASP A 77 -11.41 10.53 -6.60
C ASP A 77 -10.87 11.10 -7.93
N ARG A 78 -10.47 10.22 -8.86
CA ARG A 78 -9.98 10.63 -10.18
C ARG A 78 -11.07 11.25 -11.04
N PHE A 79 -12.26 10.63 -11.09
CA PHE A 79 -13.38 11.18 -11.87
C PHE A 79 -13.82 12.55 -11.34
N SER A 80 -13.81 12.74 -10.02
CA SER A 80 -14.15 14.01 -9.38
C SER A 80 -13.09 15.07 -9.66
N THR A 81 -11.81 14.77 -9.46
CA THR A 81 -10.70 15.71 -9.73
C THR A 81 -10.53 16.08 -11.20
N GLN A 82 -11.00 15.22 -12.12
CA GLN A 82 -11.02 15.46 -13.56
C GLN A 82 -12.32 16.08 -14.07
N ASN A 83 -13.27 16.39 -13.18
CA ASN A 83 -14.59 16.90 -13.55
C ASN A 83 -15.30 16.05 -14.62
N ALA A 84 -15.21 14.73 -14.51
CA ALA A 84 -15.71 13.80 -15.53
C ALA A 84 -17.24 13.89 -15.76
N GLY A 85 -17.97 14.48 -14.82
CA GLY A 85 -19.41 14.78 -14.90
C GLY A 85 -19.76 15.83 -15.95
N ASP A 86 -18.79 16.63 -16.41
CA ASP A 86 -19.01 17.60 -17.49
C ASP A 86 -19.26 16.88 -18.83
N ASP A 87 -18.65 15.71 -19.03
CA ASP A 87 -18.74 14.91 -20.26
C ASP A 87 -19.59 13.63 -20.10
N LEU A 88 -19.67 13.07 -18.89
CA LEU A 88 -20.29 11.78 -18.61
C LEU A 88 -21.43 11.90 -17.60
N PRO A 89 -22.55 11.18 -17.80
CA PRO A 89 -23.58 11.12 -16.78
C PRO A 89 -23.08 10.38 -15.54
N MET A 90 -23.57 10.78 -14.36
CA MET A 90 -23.18 10.19 -13.08
C MET A 90 -23.30 8.65 -13.05
N THR A 91 -24.30 8.07 -13.71
CA THR A 91 -24.46 6.60 -13.80
C THR A 91 -23.31 5.94 -14.56
N ALA A 92 -22.80 6.56 -15.62
CA ALA A 92 -21.65 6.07 -16.36
C ALA A 92 -20.37 6.17 -15.52
N ILE A 93 -20.22 7.24 -14.75
CA ILE A 93 -19.09 7.44 -13.82
C ILE A 93 -19.09 6.35 -12.74
N LEU A 94 -20.21 6.15 -12.05
CA LEU A 94 -20.34 5.14 -11.00
C LEU A 94 -20.14 3.72 -11.55
N GLY A 95 -20.74 3.41 -12.70
CA GLY A 95 -20.54 2.12 -13.37
C GLY A 95 -19.08 1.90 -13.77
N SER A 96 -18.42 2.94 -14.29
CA SER A 96 -17.00 2.89 -14.65
C SER A 96 -16.10 2.73 -13.44
N ALA A 97 -16.39 3.39 -12.32
CA ALA A 97 -15.63 3.25 -11.09
C ALA A 97 -15.68 1.83 -10.51
N VAL A 98 -16.86 1.19 -10.54
CA VAL A 98 -17.04 -0.18 -10.04
C VAL A 98 -16.35 -1.22 -10.93
N ILE A 99 -16.25 -0.98 -12.24
CA ILE A 99 -15.62 -1.92 -13.19
C ILE A 99 -14.12 -1.65 -13.33
N PHE A 100 -13.76 -0.44 -13.76
CA PHE A 100 -12.39 -0.08 -14.09
C PHE A 100 -11.55 0.28 -12.87
N GLY A 101 -12.16 0.70 -11.76
CA GLY A 101 -11.45 0.97 -10.50
C GLY A 101 -10.70 -0.27 -9.98
N PRO A 102 -11.40 -1.39 -9.72
CA PRO A 102 -10.76 -2.64 -9.32
C PRO A 102 -9.71 -3.15 -10.34
N LEU A 103 -10.01 -3.11 -11.63
CA LEU A 103 -9.08 -3.55 -12.67
C LEU A 103 -7.79 -2.73 -12.67
N GLY A 104 -7.92 -1.40 -12.60
CA GLY A 104 -6.79 -0.48 -12.51
C GLY A 104 -5.98 -0.69 -11.23
N ALA A 105 -6.63 -0.92 -10.10
CA ALA A 105 -5.95 -1.17 -8.82
C ALA A 105 -5.21 -2.52 -8.80
N LEU A 106 -5.80 -3.58 -9.35
CA LEU A 106 -5.13 -4.88 -9.48
C LEU A 106 -3.92 -4.82 -10.42
N PHE A 107 -4.07 -4.11 -11.55
CA PHE A 107 -2.97 -3.87 -12.48
C PHE A 107 -1.86 -3.05 -11.80
N GLY A 108 -2.22 -1.98 -11.10
CA GLY A 108 -1.30 -1.16 -10.32
C GLY A 108 -0.60 -1.93 -9.21
N LEU A 109 -1.29 -2.84 -8.53
CA LEU A 109 -0.69 -3.74 -7.53
C LEU A 109 0.33 -4.68 -8.18
N TRP A 110 0.00 -5.26 -9.34
CA TRP A 110 0.89 -6.17 -10.05
C TRP A 110 2.18 -5.48 -10.51
N ILE A 111 2.07 -4.30 -11.14
CA ILE A 111 3.22 -3.50 -11.57
C ILE A 111 3.98 -2.96 -10.36
N GLY A 112 3.27 -2.30 -9.43
CA GLY A 112 3.85 -1.65 -8.26
C GLY A 112 4.66 -2.63 -7.41
N SER A 113 4.11 -3.82 -7.13
CA SER A 113 4.84 -4.86 -6.39
C SER A 113 6.11 -5.34 -7.10
N HIS A 114 6.11 -5.35 -8.45
CA HIS A 114 7.29 -5.73 -9.22
C HIS A 114 8.37 -4.65 -9.16
N LEU A 115 7.98 -3.39 -9.34
CA LEU A 115 8.91 -2.25 -9.28
C LEU A 115 9.53 -2.12 -7.89
N ILE A 116 8.69 -2.14 -6.84
CA ILE A 116 9.14 -2.06 -5.44
C ILE A 116 10.09 -3.22 -5.09
N ARG A 117 9.89 -4.40 -5.69
CA ARG A 117 10.82 -5.51 -5.53
C ARG A 117 12.15 -5.23 -6.22
N ILE A 118 12.13 -4.83 -7.49
CA ILE A 118 13.35 -4.55 -8.26
C ILE A 118 14.19 -3.49 -7.55
N THR A 119 13.58 -2.36 -7.21
CA THR A 119 14.28 -1.27 -6.53
C THR A 119 14.69 -1.68 -5.11
N GLY A 120 13.87 -2.50 -4.44
CA GLY A 120 14.19 -3.08 -3.15
C GLY A 120 15.48 -3.89 -3.18
N VAL A 121 15.66 -4.74 -4.19
CA VAL A 121 16.89 -5.54 -4.38
C VAL A 121 18.11 -4.64 -4.56
N TRP A 122 18.00 -3.52 -5.28
CA TRP A 122 19.11 -2.56 -5.42
C TRP A 122 19.56 -1.97 -4.08
N MET A 123 18.67 -1.92 -3.11
CA MET A 123 18.95 -1.46 -1.75
C MET A 123 19.16 -2.63 -0.77
N GLY A 124 19.36 -3.85 -1.24
CA GLY A 124 19.58 -5.04 -0.40
C GLY A 124 18.33 -5.54 0.32
N GLY A 125 17.14 -5.23 -0.19
CA GLY A 125 15.87 -5.76 0.29
C GLY A 125 15.66 -7.22 -0.14
N ILE A 126 14.96 -7.98 0.70
CA ILE A 126 14.76 -9.43 0.54
C ILE A 126 13.29 -9.82 0.28
N GLY A 127 12.40 -8.84 0.13
CA GLY A 127 10.96 -9.08 0.08
C GLY A 127 10.51 -9.79 -1.19
N ASP A 128 9.72 -10.85 -1.02
CA ASP A 128 9.05 -11.49 -2.14
C ASP A 128 7.82 -10.68 -2.61
N ARG A 129 7.44 -10.85 -3.89
CA ARG A 129 6.30 -10.13 -4.49
C ARG A 129 5.02 -10.38 -3.73
N VAL A 130 4.78 -11.61 -3.25
CA VAL A 130 3.55 -11.93 -2.50
C VAL A 130 3.46 -11.07 -1.24
N HIS A 131 4.54 -10.99 -0.46
CA HIS A 131 4.60 -10.17 0.75
C HIS A 131 4.47 -8.67 0.47
N ILE A 132 5.07 -8.19 -0.63
CA ILE A 132 4.92 -6.78 -1.05
C ILE A 132 3.46 -6.47 -1.39
N LYS A 133 2.76 -7.37 -2.12
CA LYS A 133 1.32 -7.21 -2.38
C LYS A 133 0.52 -7.16 -1.08
N THR A 134 0.82 -8.04 -0.13
CA THR A 134 0.20 -8.04 1.21
C THR A 134 0.40 -6.71 1.92
N ALA A 135 1.64 -6.21 1.96
CA ALA A 135 1.98 -4.93 2.57
C ALA A 135 1.23 -3.76 1.92
N MET A 136 1.15 -3.74 0.59
CA MET A 136 0.43 -2.71 -0.16
C MET A 136 -1.07 -2.73 0.15
N ALA A 137 -1.70 -3.90 0.12
CA ALA A 137 -3.14 -4.05 0.36
C ALA A 137 -3.53 -3.72 1.79
N TRP A 138 -2.77 -4.21 2.78
CA TRP A 138 -3.09 -3.92 4.17
C TRP A 138 -2.78 -2.48 4.55
N ALA A 139 -1.78 -1.84 3.93
CA ALA A 139 -1.53 -0.42 4.16
C ALA A 139 -2.65 0.49 3.63
N SER A 140 -3.49 0.01 2.71
CA SER A 140 -4.66 0.75 2.21
C SER A 140 -5.91 0.61 3.09
N VAL A 141 -5.82 0.01 4.28
CA VAL A 141 -6.99 -0.06 5.20
C VAL A 141 -7.55 1.33 5.55
N PRO A 142 -6.75 2.37 5.86
CA PRO A 142 -7.32 3.69 6.13
C PRO A 142 -8.06 4.29 4.94
N THR A 143 -7.57 4.10 3.71
CA THR A 143 -8.23 4.61 2.50
C THR A 143 -9.52 3.83 2.18
N PHE A 144 -9.60 2.55 2.55
CA PHE A 144 -10.87 1.81 2.50
C PHE A 144 -11.96 2.48 3.36
N PHE A 145 -11.63 2.97 4.56
CA PHE A 145 -12.59 3.73 5.36
C PHE A 145 -12.89 5.12 4.77
N GLY A 146 -11.88 5.77 4.18
CA GLY A 146 -12.06 7.03 3.46
C GLY A 146 -13.05 6.91 2.29
N MET A 147 -13.04 5.78 1.59
CA MET A 147 -13.99 5.49 0.51
C MET A 147 -15.46 5.60 0.97
N LEU A 148 -15.76 5.32 2.25
CA LEU A 148 -17.14 5.40 2.77
C LEU A 148 -17.68 6.84 2.77
N PHE A 149 -16.83 7.86 2.71
CA PHE A 149 -17.24 9.26 2.60
C PHE A 149 -17.85 9.61 1.24
N TRP A 150 -17.60 8.80 0.20
CA TRP A 150 -18.28 8.96 -1.09
C TRP A 150 -19.80 8.82 -0.97
N ILE A 151 -20.31 8.00 -0.05
CA ILE A 151 -21.75 7.79 0.12
C ILE A 151 -22.46 9.11 0.52
N PRO A 152 -22.13 9.77 1.64
CA PRO A 152 -22.76 11.03 2.00
C PRO A 152 -22.47 12.15 1.00
N GLN A 153 -21.26 12.20 0.41
CA GLN A 153 -20.93 13.17 -0.64
C GLN A 153 -21.87 13.05 -1.84
N ILE A 154 -22.05 11.85 -2.39
CA ILE A 154 -22.96 11.59 -3.52
C ILE A 154 -24.42 11.84 -3.13
N VAL A 155 -24.84 11.52 -1.90
CA VAL A 155 -26.22 11.77 -1.45
C VAL A 155 -26.51 13.27 -1.35
N LEU A 156 -25.57 14.06 -0.84
CA LEU A 156 -25.74 15.51 -0.64
C LEU A 156 -25.58 16.31 -1.94
N LEU A 157 -24.51 16.03 -2.69
CA LEU A 157 -24.10 16.81 -3.85
C LEU A 157 -24.49 16.15 -5.19
N GLY A 158 -24.58 14.82 -5.25
CA GLY A 158 -24.96 14.11 -6.47
C GLY A 158 -23.98 14.37 -7.62
N PRO A 159 -24.46 14.75 -8.83
CA PRO A 159 -23.60 15.03 -9.98
C PRO A 159 -22.57 16.14 -9.74
N ASP A 160 -22.87 17.09 -8.85
CA ASP A 160 -21.97 18.20 -8.51
C ASP A 160 -20.61 17.71 -8.00
N MET A 161 -20.51 16.48 -7.46
CA MET A 161 -19.23 15.88 -7.05
C MET A 161 -18.27 15.65 -8.22
N PHE A 162 -18.77 15.64 -9.44
CA PHE A 162 -18.02 15.28 -10.63
C PHE A 162 -17.99 16.38 -11.68
N THR A 163 -18.55 17.56 -11.44
CA THR A 163 -18.62 18.64 -12.43
C THR A 163 -17.78 19.83 -12.01
N THR A 164 -17.30 20.60 -12.98
CA THR A 164 -16.53 21.83 -12.69
C THR A 164 -17.38 22.84 -11.94
N GLU A 165 -18.63 23.02 -12.40
CA GLU A 165 -19.61 23.86 -11.72
C GLU A 165 -20.35 23.05 -10.66
N MET A 166 -20.54 23.63 -9.47
CA MET A 166 -21.30 23.01 -8.36
C MET A 166 -22.53 23.84 -7.99
N PRO A 167 -23.61 23.83 -8.79
CA PRO A 167 -24.78 24.68 -8.60
C PRO A 167 -25.43 24.56 -7.21
N ARG A 168 -25.43 23.37 -6.60
CA ARG A 168 -26.01 23.15 -5.27
C ARG A 168 -25.21 23.86 -4.18
N VAL A 169 -23.88 23.84 -4.29
CA VAL A 169 -22.99 24.55 -3.37
C VAL A 169 -23.11 26.05 -3.58
N ALA A 170 -23.20 26.51 -4.83
CA ALA A 170 -23.43 27.91 -5.15
C ALA A 170 -24.78 28.44 -4.59
N ALA A 171 -25.84 27.63 -4.69
CA ALA A 171 -27.16 27.96 -4.17
C ALA A 171 -27.24 27.89 -2.63
N ASN A 172 -26.51 26.96 -2.01
CA ASN A 172 -26.45 26.81 -0.56
C ASN A 172 -25.00 26.57 -0.09
N PRO A 173 -24.24 27.66 0.20
CA PRO A 173 -22.83 27.58 0.56
C PRO A 173 -22.53 26.74 1.82
N ILE A 174 -23.53 26.48 2.68
CA ILE A 174 -23.34 25.63 3.86
C ILE A 174 -22.99 24.17 3.47
N LEU A 175 -23.34 23.73 2.26
CA LEU A 175 -22.98 22.42 1.71
C LEU A 175 -21.48 22.29 1.44
N ALA A 176 -20.73 23.39 1.33
CA ALA A 176 -19.28 23.37 1.20
C ALA A 176 -18.58 22.85 2.47
N LEU A 177 -19.19 23.06 3.65
CA LEU A 177 -18.60 22.66 4.93
C LEU A 177 -18.44 21.13 5.07
N PRO A 178 -19.48 20.29 4.89
CA PRO A 178 -19.32 18.84 4.96
C PRO A 178 -18.37 18.31 3.88
N LEU A 179 -18.39 18.90 2.67
CA LEU A 179 -17.44 18.55 1.60
C LEU A 179 -16.00 18.80 2.04
N LEU A 180 -15.72 19.98 2.59
CA LEU A 180 -14.40 20.35 3.09
C LEU A 180 -13.95 19.45 4.24
N VAL A 181 -14.83 19.16 5.20
CA VAL A 181 -14.51 18.29 6.35
C VAL A 181 -14.18 16.87 5.89
N MET A 182 -14.98 16.30 4.99
CA MET A 182 -14.74 14.95 4.45
C MET A 182 -13.48 14.93 3.59
N GLY A 183 -13.26 15.93 2.73
CA GLY A 183 -12.04 16.03 1.92
C GLY A 183 -10.77 16.15 2.78
N ILE A 184 -10.80 16.94 3.86
CA ILE A 184 -9.68 16.99 4.82
C ILE A 184 -9.47 15.62 5.48
N ALA A 185 -10.54 14.94 5.89
CA ALA A 185 -10.44 13.62 6.48
C ALA A 185 -9.83 12.59 5.51
N GLU A 186 -10.22 12.62 4.22
CA GLU A 186 -9.65 11.78 3.17
C GLU A 186 -8.15 12.04 2.99
N VAL A 187 -7.73 13.31 2.95
CA VAL A 187 -6.31 13.68 2.87
C VAL A 187 -5.53 13.16 4.07
N ILE A 188 -6.07 13.31 5.29
CA ILE A 188 -5.43 12.77 6.51
C ILE A 188 -5.30 11.24 6.42
N LEU A 189 -6.35 10.55 6.00
CA LEU A 189 -6.34 9.09 5.83
C LEU A 189 -5.36 8.63 4.76
N ALA A 190 -5.23 9.37 3.66
CA ALA A 190 -4.27 9.09 2.59
C ALA A 190 -2.82 9.25 3.07
N ILE A 191 -2.52 10.35 3.78
CA ILE A 191 -1.20 10.57 4.39
C ILE A 191 -0.91 9.44 5.40
N TRP A 192 -1.88 9.08 6.22
CA TRP A 192 -1.71 8.01 7.20
C TRP A 192 -1.44 6.66 6.51
N ALA A 193 -2.25 6.29 5.52
CA ALA A 193 -2.04 5.08 4.72
C ALA A 193 -0.66 5.04 4.07
N PHE A 194 -0.15 6.17 3.60
CA PHE A 194 1.21 6.27 3.05
C PHE A 194 2.29 6.00 4.10
N ILE A 195 2.13 6.51 5.33
CA ILE A 195 3.06 6.22 6.45
C ILE A 195 3.02 4.73 6.80
N LEU A 196 1.83 4.12 6.83
CA LEU A 196 1.66 2.68 7.06
C LEU A 196 2.33 1.87 5.94
N LEU A 197 2.19 2.30 4.68
CA LEU A 197 2.80 1.66 3.52
C LEU A 197 4.34 1.68 3.63
N CYS A 198 4.94 2.83 3.98
CA CYS A 198 6.38 2.93 4.18
C CYS A 198 6.88 1.93 5.25
N ASN A 199 6.13 1.78 6.34
CA ASN A 199 6.46 0.84 7.41
C ASN A 199 6.28 -0.62 6.98
N ALA A 200 5.16 -0.94 6.32
CA ALA A 200 4.86 -2.28 5.83
C ALA A 200 5.86 -2.74 4.77
N ILE A 201 6.23 -1.86 3.84
CA ILE A 201 7.27 -2.14 2.83
C ILE A 201 8.64 -2.33 3.49
N ALA A 202 8.99 -1.50 4.47
CA ALA A 202 10.24 -1.70 5.22
C ALA A 202 10.28 -3.07 5.90
N GLU A 203 9.19 -3.50 6.52
CA GLU A 203 9.08 -4.80 7.17
C GLU A 203 9.28 -5.95 6.19
N VAL A 204 8.49 -6.00 5.10
CA VAL A 204 8.56 -7.13 4.15
C VAL A 204 9.87 -7.17 3.36
N GLN A 205 10.56 -6.04 3.23
CA GLN A 205 11.87 -5.96 2.61
C GLN A 205 13.02 -6.29 3.58
N GLY A 206 12.76 -6.44 4.88
CA GLY A 206 13.79 -6.67 5.89
C GLY A 206 14.59 -5.40 6.25
N PHE A 207 14.05 -4.21 5.98
CA PHE A 207 14.69 -2.95 6.33
C PHE A 207 14.45 -2.58 7.80
N ARG A 208 15.52 -2.14 8.50
CA ARG A 208 15.43 -1.71 9.91
C ARG A 208 14.56 -0.45 10.11
N SER A 209 14.55 0.46 9.13
CA SER A 209 13.89 1.77 9.23
C SER A 209 12.81 1.97 8.16
N ALA A 210 11.73 2.68 8.55
CA ALA A 210 10.63 3.05 7.66
C ALA A 210 11.10 3.96 6.52
N TRP A 211 12.17 4.72 6.76
CA TRP A 211 12.79 5.57 5.74
C TRP A 211 13.36 4.80 4.56
N ARG A 212 13.87 3.59 4.78
CA ARG A 212 14.28 2.75 3.66
C ARG A 212 13.08 2.19 2.88
N GLY A 213 11.94 1.98 3.55
CA GLY A 213 10.68 1.66 2.89
C GLY A 213 10.19 2.82 2.01
N PHE A 214 10.20 4.05 2.53
CA PHE A 214 9.90 5.26 1.76
C PHE A 214 10.84 5.43 0.56
N LEU A 215 12.16 5.32 0.77
CA LEU A 215 13.14 5.42 -0.31
C LEU A 215 12.93 4.32 -1.36
N ASN A 216 12.46 3.13 -0.96
CA ASN A 216 12.09 2.08 -1.90
C ASN A 216 10.90 2.47 -2.77
N LEU A 217 9.85 3.02 -2.15
CA LEU A 217 8.68 3.52 -2.88
C LEU A 217 9.07 4.66 -3.83
N LEU A 218 9.93 5.58 -3.36
CA LEU A 218 10.43 6.69 -4.17
C LEU A 218 11.25 6.18 -5.36
N ALA A 219 12.17 5.23 -5.14
CA ALA A 219 12.95 4.62 -6.20
C ALA A 219 12.07 3.91 -7.24
N ALA A 220 11.06 3.15 -6.78
CA ALA A 220 10.09 2.49 -7.66
C ALA A 220 9.28 3.50 -8.49
N GLY A 221 8.87 4.62 -7.88
CA GLY A 221 8.19 5.71 -8.56
C GLY A 221 9.06 6.39 -9.61
N LEU A 222 10.31 6.72 -9.26
CA LEU A 222 11.27 7.33 -10.20
C LEU A 222 11.60 6.42 -11.38
N LEU A 223 11.67 5.10 -11.15
CA LEU A 223 11.91 4.12 -12.21
C LEU A 223 10.85 4.17 -13.32
N VAL A 224 9.60 4.56 -13.00
CA VAL A 224 8.52 4.75 -13.98
C VAL A 224 8.45 6.19 -14.47
N ALA A 225 8.56 7.16 -13.56
CA ALA A 225 8.39 8.57 -13.89
C ALA A 225 9.44 9.07 -14.89
N ILE A 226 10.70 8.64 -14.76
CA ILE A 226 11.79 9.11 -15.63
C ILE A 226 11.54 8.73 -17.10
N PRO A 227 11.27 7.45 -17.47
CA PRO A 227 10.94 7.10 -18.84
C PRO A 227 9.69 7.83 -19.38
N VAL A 228 8.64 7.95 -18.57
CA VAL A 228 7.38 8.60 -19.00
C VAL A 228 7.59 10.07 -19.30
N ILE A 229 8.31 10.80 -18.43
CA ILE A 229 8.65 12.21 -18.63
C ILE A 229 9.54 12.36 -19.86
N GLY A 230 10.53 11.49 -20.04
CA GLY A 230 11.41 11.50 -21.22
C GLY A 230 10.64 11.34 -22.52
N ILE A 231 9.71 10.38 -22.59
CA ILE A 231 8.84 10.18 -23.76
C ILE A 231 7.96 11.41 -23.99
N ALA A 232 7.34 11.96 -22.94
CA ALA A 232 6.48 13.15 -23.06
C ALA A 232 7.24 14.36 -23.62
N VAL A 233 8.46 14.62 -23.12
CA VAL A 233 9.33 15.70 -23.61
C VAL A 233 9.72 15.49 -25.08
N LEU A 234 10.05 14.25 -25.46
CA LEU A 234 10.37 13.92 -26.86
C LEU A 234 9.17 14.15 -27.79
N LEU A 235 7.98 13.73 -27.38
CA LEU A 235 6.75 13.95 -28.17
C LEU A 235 6.42 15.43 -28.29
N MET A 236 6.55 16.21 -27.22
CA MET A 236 6.36 17.67 -27.27
C MET A 236 7.36 18.35 -28.21
N GLY A 237 8.63 17.93 -28.17
CA GLY A 237 9.66 18.44 -29.08
C GLY A 237 9.37 18.12 -30.55
N LEU A 238 8.81 16.94 -30.84
CA LEU A 238 8.41 16.54 -32.19
C LEU A 238 7.24 17.39 -32.70
N VAL A 239 6.20 17.60 -31.88
CA VAL A 239 5.05 18.44 -32.23
C VAL A 239 5.44 19.91 -32.42
N ALA A 240 6.40 20.42 -31.64
CA ALA A 240 6.90 21.78 -31.81
C ALA A 240 7.74 21.97 -33.10
N ALA A 241 8.22 20.88 -33.71
CA ALA A 241 9.02 20.90 -34.93
C ALA A 241 8.19 20.73 -36.23
N THR A 242 6.90 20.39 -36.12
CA THR A 242 5.95 20.27 -37.24
C THR A 242 5.10 21.52 -37.39
#